data_AF-A0A238UQR7-F1
#
_entry.id   AF-A0A238UQR7-F1
#
_cell.length_a   1.000
_cell.length_b   1.000
_cell.length_c   1.000
_cell.angle_alpha   90.00
_cell.angle_beta   90.00
_cell.angle_gamma   90.00
#
_symmetry.space_group_name_H-M   'P 1'
#
loop_
_entity.id
_entity.type
_entity.pdbx_description
1 polymer ?
#
loop_
_entity_poly.entity_id
_entity_poly.type
_entity_poly.pdbx_seq_one_letter_code
_entity_poly.pdbx_strand_id
1 'polypeptide(L)'
;MPKINVYLPDELAEVVKETGLPVSAICQRALEQAVRRVTAIRETSLADLSSADLEERFPLMTGRARTVLGLAVERASSSTGAASQSGTSADAATGPGSSAGAATGSGSSVGTGHLLGAMIQEGGNLALHVLRAIEIEPAALLRELERESAAETAGPGGGVHFSTAAAGALELAVTEATGLGHNYVGCEHLLLGLVGEPDGVAGQVLRAAGAEPRLTRRAVASALAGYVHLRANTAAASGYAQLRSTGNADPAQLLAAALQPLITRIERLEQRLTPDAE
;
A
#
# COMPACT_ATOMS: atom_id res chain seq x y z
N MET A 1 10.98 -24.42 16.78
CA MET A 1 10.66 -23.00 16.54
C MET A 1 11.67 -22.47 15.52
N PRO A 2 11.22 -21.89 14.40
CA PRO A 2 12.14 -21.27 13.45
C PRO A 2 12.92 -20.15 14.15
N LYS A 3 14.25 -20.13 13.99
CA LYS A 3 15.10 -19.07 14.53
C LYS A 3 15.09 -17.92 13.52
N ILE A 4 14.55 -16.78 13.93
CA ILE A 4 14.59 -15.54 13.13
C ILE A 4 15.87 -14.81 13.52
N ASN A 5 16.80 -14.70 12.57
CA ASN A 5 18.02 -13.93 12.77
C ASN A 5 17.74 -12.48 12.38
N VAL A 6 17.68 -11.59 13.38
CA VAL A 6 17.64 -10.14 13.18
C VAL A 6 19.08 -9.66 13.13
N TYR A 7 19.49 -9.06 12.01
CA TYR A 7 20.78 -8.39 11.93
C TYR A 7 20.66 -7.02 12.60
N LEU A 8 21.39 -6.82 13.69
CA LEU A 8 21.62 -5.50 14.26
C LEU A 8 22.97 -4.97 13.77
N PRO A 9 23.11 -3.65 13.55
CA PRO A 9 24.41 -3.01 13.41
C PRO A 9 25.32 -3.35 14.60
N ASP A 10 26.62 -3.51 14.36
CA ASP A 10 27.58 -4.00 15.37
C ASP A 10 27.54 -3.20 16.68
N GLU A 11 27.40 -1.87 16.58
CA GLU A 11 27.29 -0.97 17.74
C GLU A 11 26.07 -1.27 18.62
N LEU A 12 24.94 -1.64 18.01
CA LEU A 12 23.71 -2.00 18.73
C LEU A 12 23.74 -3.45 19.22
N ALA A 13 24.41 -4.35 18.50
CA ALA A 13 24.52 -5.76 18.87
C ALA A 13 25.26 -5.92 20.21
N GLU A 14 26.35 -5.17 20.43
CA GLU A 14 27.08 -5.19 21.69
C GLU A 14 26.27 -4.59 22.85
N VAL A 15 25.57 -3.48 22.63
CA VAL A 15 24.67 -2.88 23.64
C VAL A 15 23.54 -3.83 24.04
N VAL A 16 22.96 -4.57 23.09
CA VAL A 16 21.89 -5.55 23.35
C VAL A 16 22.43 -6.78 24.09
N LYS A 17 23.64 -7.26 23.76
CA LYS A 17 24.30 -8.35 24.49
C LYS A 17 24.64 -7.94 25.93
N GLU A 18 25.19 -6.74 26.13
CA GLU A 18 25.60 -6.21 27.43
C GLU A 18 24.40 -5.95 28.36
N THR A 19 23.27 -5.50 27.81
CA THR A 19 22.04 -5.28 28.60
C THR A 19 21.35 -6.56 29.01
N GLY A 20 21.66 -7.70 28.38
CA GLY A 20 21.09 -9.01 28.73
C GLY A 20 19.56 -9.06 28.63
N LEU A 21 18.94 -8.14 27.87
CA LEU A 21 17.49 -7.99 27.76
C LEU A 21 16.90 -9.22 27.04
N PRO A 22 16.17 -10.11 27.73
CA PRO A 22 15.47 -11.18 27.04
C PRO A 22 14.35 -10.55 26.21
N VAL A 23 14.42 -10.67 24.89
CA VAL A 23 13.29 -10.34 24.02
C VAL A 23 12.13 -11.24 24.44
N SER A 24 11.11 -10.64 25.07
CA SER A 24 9.93 -11.35 25.58
C SER A 24 9.36 -12.30 24.53
N ALA A 25 8.84 -13.46 24.96
CA ALA A 25 8.17 -14.41 24.06
C ALA A 25 7.04 -13.75 23.24
N ILE A 26 6.43 -12.67 23.77
CA ILE A 26 5.43 -11.86 23.06
C ILE A 26 6.08 -11.09 21.90
N CYS A 27 7.23 -10.43 22.14
CA CYS A 27 7.98 -9.70 21.13
C CYS A 27 8.52 -10.62 20.03
N GLN A 28 9.01 -11.81 20.40
CA GLN A 28 9.47 -12.81 19.43
C GLN A 28 8.34 -13.28 18.51
N ARG A 29 7.16 -13.59 19.08
CA ARG A 29 5.98 -13.97 18.30
C ARG A 29 5.47 -12.84 17.41
N ALA A 30 5.44 -11.61 17.92
CA ALA A 30 5.02 -10.44 17.15
C ALA A 30 5.95 -10.21 15.94
N LEU A 31 7.26 -10.32 16.15
CA LEU A 31 8.26 -10.22 15.10
C LEU A 31 8.13 -11.36 14.08
N GLU A 32 7.94 -12.61 14.54
CA GLU A 32 7.71 -13.76 13.66
C GLU A 32 6.49 -13.57 12.76
N GLN A 33 5.38 -13.09 13.34
CA GLN A 33 4.18 -12.79 12.59
C GLN A 33 4.39 -11.68 11.58
N ALA A 34 5.16 -10.63 11.91
CA ALA A 34 5.46 -9.54 11.00
C ALA A 34 6.30 -10.02 9.81
N VAL A 35 7.43 -10.70 10.07
CA VAL A 35 8.29 -11.26 9.02
C VAL A 35 7.49 -12.19 8.11
N ARG A 36 6.63 -13.05 8.67
CA ARG A 36 5.78 -13.96 7.88
C ARG A 36 4.82 -13.19 6.97
N ARG A 37 4.24 -12.07 7.42
CA ARG A 37 3.36 -11.24 6.59
C ARG A 37 4.12 -10.55 5.47
N VAL A 38 5.27 -9.92 5.75
CA VAL A 38 6.11 -9.29 4.69
C VAL A 38 6.53 -10.32 3.65
N THR A 39 7.02 -11.49 4.08
CA THR A 39 7.45 -12.55 3.17
C THR A 39 6.29 -13.02 2.29
N ALA A 40 5.10 -13.23 2.86
CA ALA A 40 3.91 -13.60 2.09
C ALA A 40 3.52 -12.54 1.05
N ILE A 41 3.60 -11.25 1.39
CA ILE A 41 3.36 -10.14 0.43
C ILE A 41 4.40 -10.17 -0.68
N ARG A 42 5.70 -10.36 -0.37
CA ARG A 42 6.77 -10.40 -1.38
C ARG A 42 6.65 -11.57 -2.34
N GLU A 43 6.32 -12.75 -1.82
CA GLU A 43 6.14 -13.97 -2.61
C GLU A 43 4.87 -13.94 -3.46
N THR A 44 3.98 -12.95 -3.24
CA THR A 44 2.80 -12.76 -4.07
C THR A 44 3.23 -12.44 -5.50
N SER A 45 2.99 -13.38 -6.42
CA SER A 45 3.15 -13.15 -7.86
C SER A 45 2.05 -12.22 -8.35
N LEU A 46 2.46 -11.10 -8.95
CA LEU A 46 1.60 -10.07 -9.54
C LEU A 46 1.49 -10.22 -11.07
N ALA A 47 2.13 -11.23 -11.64
CA ALA A 47 2.00 -11.53 -13.07
C ALA A 47 0.54 -11.90 -13.40
N ASP A 48 0.03 -11.35 -14.51
CA ASP A 48 -1.30 -11.62 -15.07
C ASP A 48 -2.51 -11.30 -14.16
N LEU A 49 -2.33 -10.44 -13.15
CA LEU A 49 -3.44 -10.05 -12.26
C LEU A 49 -4.44 -9.14 -12.98
N SER A 50 -5.65 -9.65 -13.16
CA SER A 50 -6.82 -8.84 -13.49
C SER A 50 -7.31 -8.04 -12.27
N SER A 51 -8.20 -7.07 -12.49
CA SER A 51 -8.87 -6.36 -11.40
C SER A 51 -9.67 -7.27 -10.46
N ALA A 52 -10.17 -8.40 -10.98
CA ALA A 52 -10.90 -9.40 -10.19
C ALA A 52 -9.94 -10.19 -9.29
N ASP A 53 -8.76 -10.56 -9.79
CA ASP A 53 -7.75 -11.29 -9.00
C ASP A 53 -7.23 -10.44 -7.83
N LEU A 54 -7.11 -9.12 -8.04
CA LEU A 54 -6.76 -8.18 -6.96
C LEU A 54 -7.84 -8.08 -5.88
N GLU A 55 -9.12 -8.29 -6.22
CA GLU A 55 -10.22 -8.30 -5.25
C GLU A 55 -10.14 -9.50 -4.32
N GLU A 56 -9.87 -10.68 -4.89
CA GLU A 56 -9.73 -11.92 -4.14
C GLU A 56 -8.48 -11.92 -3.26
N ARG A 57 -7.37 -11.40 -3.78
CA ARG A 57 -6.07 -11.38 -3.07
C ARG A 57 -5.97 -10.30 -2.01
N PHE A 58 -6.61 -9.15 -2.22
CA PHE A 58 -6.59 -8.02 -1.28
C PHE A 58 -8.01 -7.62 -0.86
N PRO A 59 -8.76 -8.51 -0.18
CA PRO A 59 -10.17 -8.31 0.13
C PRO A 59 -10.43 -7.19 1.14
N LEU A 60 -9.40 -6.79 1.90
CA LEU A 60 -9.47 -5.66 2.83
C LEU A 60 -9.21 -4.32 2.14
N MET A 61 -8.63 -4.31 0.93
CA MET A 61 -8.35 -3.06 0.23
C MET A 61 -9.60 -2.47 -0.44
N THR A 62 -9.71 -1.15 -0.35
CA THR A 62 -10.73 -0.42 -1.11
C THR A 62 -10.51 -0.57 -2.62
N GLY A 63 -11.56 -0.39 -3.43
CA GLY A 63 -11.44 -0.45 -4.89
C GLY A 63 -10.37 0.50 -5.44
N ARG A 64 -10.30 1.72 -4.92
CA ARG A 64 -9.27 2.71 -5.28
C ARG A 64 -7.86 2.27 -4.90
N ALA A 65 -7.68 1.68 -3.71
CA ALA A 65 -6.37 1.13 -3.31
C ALA A 65 -5.94 -0.04 -4.22
N ARG A 66 -6.89 -0.89 -4.65
CA ARG A 66 -6.62 -1.94 -5.65
C ARG A 66 -6.27 -1.36 -7.03
N THR A 67 -6.94 -0.28 -7.46
CA THR A 67 -6.56 0.45 -8.68
C THR A 67 -5.12 0.97 -8.59
N VAL A 68 -4.71 1.52 -7.44
CA VAL A 68 -3.31 1.94 -7.22
C VAL A 68 -2.34 0.77 -7.36
N LEU A 69 -2.65 -0.41 -6.82
CA LEU A 69 -1.81 -1.60 -7.02
C LEU A 69 -1.69 -2.00 -8.50
N GLY A 70 -2.81 -2.02 -9.23
CA GLY A 70 -2.80 -2.32 -10.67
C GLY A 70 -1.93 -1.33 -11.47
N LEU A 71 -2.13 -0.02 -11.24
CA LEU A 71 -1.31 1.02 -11.86
C LEU A 71 0.17 0.92 -11.49
N ALA A 72 0.50 0.49 -10.27
CA ALA A 72 1.89 0.29 -9.85
C ALA A 72 2.55 -0.89 -10.58
N VAL A 73 1.81 -1.97 -10.83
CA VAL A 73 2.25 -3.12 -11.64
C VAL A 73 2.48 -2.71 -13.10
N GLU A 74 1.58 -1.94 -13.68
CA GLU A 74 1.71 -1.41 -15.04
C GLU A 74 2.96 -0.51 -15.19
N ARG A 75 3.20 0.36 -14.21
CA ARG A 75 4.40 1.22 -14.16
C ARG A 75 5.70 0.42 -14.04
N ALA A 76 5.74 -0.57 -13.16
CA ALA A 76 6.91 -1.44 -13.00
C ALA A 76 7.23 -2.19 -14.30
N SER A 77 6.19 -2.73 -14.95
CA SER A 77 6.32 -3.43 -16.23
C SER A 77 6.79 -2.51 -17.37
N SER A 78 6.34 -1.25 -17.39
CA SER A 78 6.73 -0.26 -18.41
C SER A 78 8.16 0.24 -18.24
N SER A 79 8.66 0.37 -17.00
CA SER A 79 10.03 0.79 -16.71
C SER A 79 11.09 -0.19 -17.26
N THR A 80 10.77 -1.49 -17.24
CA THR A 80 11.63 -2.56 -17.77
C THR A 80 11.77 -2.51 -19.30
N GLY A 81 10.74 -2.06 -20.01
CA GLY A 81 10.73 -1.96 -21.48
C GLY A 81 11.46 -0.74 -22.07
N ALA A 82 11.70 0.30 -21.27
CA ALA A 82 12.45 1.49 -21.68
C ALA A 82 13.97 1.29 -21.58
N ALA A 83 14.44 0.54 -20.58
CA ALA A 83 15.87 0.25 -20.39
C ALA A 83 16.45 -0.61 -21.53
N SER A 84 15.66 -1.50 -22.13
CA SER A 84 16.08 -2.39 -23.23
C SER A 84 16.20 -1.71 -24.61
N GLN A 85 15.72 -0.47 -24.77
CA GLN A 85 15.77 0.26 -26.05
C GLN A 85 16.90 1.30 -26.14
N SER A 86 17.64 1.53 -25.06
CA SER A 86 18.75 2.51 -25.01
C SER A 86 20.14 1.92 -25.29
N GLY A 87 20.22 0.62 -25.60
CA GLY A 87 21.47 -0.14 -25.72
C GLY A 87 21.97 -0.46 -27.14
N THR A 88 21.64 0.35 -28.17
CA THR A 88 22.11 0.07 -29.54
C THR A 88 22.89 1.24 -30.14
N SER A 89 24.20 1.29 -29.86
CA SER A 89 25.27 1.59 -30.84
C SER A 89 26.63 1.70 -30.15
N ALA A 90 27.49 0.68 -30.30
CA ALA A 90 28.91 0.81 -30.60
C ALA A 90 29.62 -0.56 -30.58
N ASP A 91 30.06 -0.95 -31.78
CA ASP A 91 31.25 -1.72 -32.15
C ASP A 91 31.53 -3.16 -31.67
N ALA A 92 31.78 -3.96 -32.71
CA ALA A 92 32.20 -5.34 -32.72
C ALA A 92 33.67 -5.51 -32.28
N ALA A 93 33.93 -6.50 -31.43
CA ALA A 93 35.17 -7.28 -31.44
C ALA A 93 34.91 -8.70 -30.89
N THR A 94 35.17 -9.67 -31.75
CA THR A 94 34.94 -11.12 -31.59
C THR A 94 35.96 -11.79 -30.66
N GLY A 95 35.51 -12.71 -29.81
CA GLY A 95 36.32 -13.77 -29.20
C GLY A 95 35.44 -14.95 -28.75
N PRO A 96 35.75 -16.22 -29.06
CA PRO A 96 34.95 -17.36 -28.61
C PRO A 96 35.49 -17.95 -27.30
N GLY A 97 34.64 -18.01 -26.28
CA GLY A 97 35.01 -18.55 -24.96
C GLY A 97 33.79 -18.99 -24.14
N SER A 98 33.42 -20.25 -24.32
CA SER A 98 32.70 -21.17 -23.42
C SER A 98 31.55 -20.66 -22.52
N SER A 99 30.38 -21.18 -22.85
CA SER A 99 29.10 -21.24 -22.14
C SER A 99 29.15 -21.57 -20.64
N ALA A 100 28.45 -20.78 -19.82
CA ALA A 100 27.27 -21.19 -19.06
C ALA A 100 26.80 -20.04 -18.13
N GLY A 101 26.55 -18.86 -18.69
CA GLY A 101 25.83 -17.80 -18.00
C GLY A 101 24.34 -18.02 -18.22
N ALA A 102 23.63 -18.54 -17.23
CA ALA A 102 22.17 -18.57 -17.24
C ALA A 102 21.67 -17.15 -17.51
N ALA A 103 20.96 -16.96 -18.62
CA ALA A 103 20.24 -15.74 -18.91
C ALA A 103 19.12 -15.58 -17.87
N THR A 104 19.46 -15.00 -16.73
CA THR A 104 18.50 -14.59 -15.70
C THR A 104 17.71 -13.41 -16.24
N GLY A 105 16.45 -13.66 -16.59
CA GLY A 105 15.48 -12.61 -16.88
C GLY A 105 15.44 -11.62 -15.71
N SER A 106 15.57 -10.34 -16.03
CA SER A 106 15.40 -9.24 -15.08
C SER A 106 13.93 -9.22 -14.64
N GLY A 107 13.67 -9.55 -13.39
CA GLY A 107 12.30 -9.54 -12.84
C GLY A 107 11.83 -8.12 -12.63
N SER A 108 10.66 -7.76 -13.16
CA SER A 108 10.05 -6.46 -12.88
C SER A 108 9.55 -6.45 -11.43
N SER A 109 10.18 -5.68 -10.55
CA SER A 109 9.73 -5.57 -9.15
C SER A 109 8.94 -4.28 -8.93
N VAL A 110 7.78 -4.38 -8.28
CA VAL A 110 6.98 -3.23 -7.84
C VAL A 110 7.65 -2.61 -6.61
N GLY A 111 8.34 -1.49 -6.84
CA GLY A 111 8.97 -0.63 -5.84
C GLY A 111 7.99 0.30 -5.11
N THR A 112 8.47 0.94 -4.04
CA THR A 112 7.66 1.95 -3.31
C THR A 112 7.38 3.18 -4.16
N GLY A 113 8.32 3.59 -5.02
CA GLY A 113 8.12 4.70 -5.96
C GLY A 113 7.00 4.42 -6.97
N HIS A 114 6.88 3.17 -7.43
CA HIS A 114 5.78 2.74 -8.29
C HIS A 114 4.42 2.89 -7.59
N LEU A 115 4.34 2.52 -6.30
CA LEU A 115 3.13 2.68 -5.49
C LEU A 115 2.74 4.14 -5.29
N LEU A 116 3.68 5.02 -4.92
CA LEU A 116 3.40 6.44 -4.74
C LEU A 116 3.00 7.10 -6.06
N GLY A 117 3.72 6.81 -7.13
CA GLY A 117 3.40 7.34 -8.44
C GLY A 117 2.02 6.88 -8.94
N ALA A 118 1.68 5.62 -8.73
CA ALA A 118 0.35 5.09 -9.05
C ALA A 118 -0.76 5.75 -8.21
N MET A 119 -0.49 6.01 -6.92
CA MET A 119 -1.40 6.75 -6.04
C MET A 119 -1.67 8.17 -6.56
N ILE A 120 -0.65 8.84 -7.10
CA ILE A 120 -0.80 10.18 -7.69
C ILE A 120 -1.59 10.11 -9.01
N GLN A 121 -1.33 9.10 -9.84
CA GLN A 121 -2.05 8.91 -11.11
C GLN A 121 -3.53 8.56 -10.92
N GLU A 122 -3.88 7.81 -9.87
CA GLU A 122 -5.28 7.53 -9.54
C GLU A 122 -6.06 8.84 -9.27
N GLY A 123 -5.39 9.86 -8.73
CA GLY A 123 -5.81 11.28 -8.78
C GLY A 123 -6.94 11.70 -7.84
N GLY A 124 -7.88 10.82 -7.51
CA GLY A 124 -9.07 11.20 -6.72
C GLY A 124 -9.04 10.81 -5.24
N ASN A 125 -7.94 10.23 -4.76
CA ASN A 125 -7.93 9.56 -3.46
C ASN A 125 -7.64 10.51 -2.28
N LEU A 126 -8.04 10.06 -1.09
CA LEU A 126 -7.90 10.83 0.15
C LEU A 126 -6.44 11.15 0.49
N ALA A 127 -5.49 10.27 0.15
CA ALA A 127 -4.07 10.53 0.40
C ALA A 127 -3.59 11.81 -0.31
N LEU A 128 -4.04 12.08 -1.53
CA LEU A 128 -3.69 13.33 -2.23
C LEU A 128 -4.32 14.56 -1.58
N HIS A 129 -5.52 14.45 -1.01
CA HIS A 129 -6.10 15.53 -0.21
C HIS A 129 -5.29 15.77 1.07
N VAL A 130 -4.85 14.72 1.72
CA VAL A 130 -4.00 14.81 2.93
C VAL A 130 -2.67 15.46 2.59
N LEU A 131 -1.98 15.04 1.51
CA LEU A 131 -0.74 15.65 1.06
C LEU A 131 -0.91 17.15 0.83
N ARG A 132 -1.95 17.57 0.09
CA ARG A 132 -2.26 19.00 -0.11
C ARG A 132 -2.56 19.73 1.20
N ALA A 133 -3.25 19.08 2.14
CA ALA A 133 -3.57 19.68 3.43
C ALA A 133 -2.34 19.88 4.33
N ILE A 134 -1.27 19.09 4.14
CA ILE A 134 0.04 19.29 4.77
C ILE A 134 1.03 20.04 3.86
N GLU A 135 0.51 20.78 2.88
CA GLU A 135 1.27 21.66 1.97
C GLU A 135 2.26 20.94 1.04
N ILE A 136 2.04 19.65 0.79
CA ILE A 136 2.83 18.85 -0.15
C ILE A 136 2.07 18.71 -1.47
N GLU A 137 2.66 19.25 -2.54
CA GLU A 137 2.07 19.21 -3.87
C GLU A 137 2.36 17.88 -4.59
N PRO A 138 1.35 17.04 -4.92
CA PRO A 138 1.59 15.72 -5.49
C PRO A 138 2.36 15.73 -6.83
N ALA A 139 2.16 16.75 -7.66
CA ALA A 139 2.87 16.89 -8.93
C ALA A 139 4.38 17.11 -8.75
N ALA A 140 4.81 17.69 -7.61
CA ALA A 140 6.23 17.84 -7.31
C ALA A 140 6.88 16.49 -6.97
N LEU A 141 6.16 15.60 -6.28
CA LEU A 141 6.65 14.27 -5.89
C LEU A 141 6.94 13.39 -7.11
N LEU A 142 6.14 13.46 -8.18
CA LEU A 142 6.38 12.67 -9.40
C LEU A 142 7.74 12.98 -10.03
N ARG A 143 8.13 14.26 -10.09
CA ARG A 143 9.41 14.68 -10.66
C ARG A 143 10.60 14.18 -9.85
N GLU A 144 10.45 14.10 -8.54
CA GLU A 144 11.50 13.59 -7.65
C GLU A 144 11.58 12.06 -7.71
N LEU A 145 10.44 11.38 -7.75
CA LEU A 145 10.38 9.94 -7.95
C LEU A 145 11.08 9.51 -9.24
N GLU A 146 10.88 10.23 -10.35
CA GLU A 146 11.57 9.96 -11.62
C GLU A 146 13.10 10.13 -11.52
N ARG A 147 13.57 11.02 -10.64
CA ARG A 147 15.01 11.18 -10.37
C ARG A 147 15.57 10.01 -9.56
N GLU A 148 14.86 9.59 -8.52
CA GLU A 148 15.33 8.54 -7.61
C GLU A 148 15.12 7.11 -8.15
N SER A 149 14.05 6.86 -8.93
CA SER A 149 13.72 5.53 -9.46
C SER A 149 14.72 4.99 -10.47
N ALA A 150 15.57 5.85 -11.06
CA ALA A 150 16.67 5.43 -11.93
C ALA A 150 17.72 4.56 -11.21
N ALA A 151 17.68 4.52 -9.86
CA ALA A 151 18.61 3.75 -9.03
C ALA A 151 18.04 2.41 -8.49
N GLU A 152 16.74 2.13 -8.63
CA GLU A 152 16.15 0.86 -8.15
C GLU A 152 16.42 -0.27 -9.16
N THR A 153 17.48 -1.05 -8.94
CA THR A 153 17.78 -2.24 -9.76
C THR A 153 16.82 -3.39 -9.49
N ALA A 154 16.27 -3.94 -10.58
CA ALA A 154 15.43 -5.13 -10.65
C ALA A 154 16.03 -6.33 -9.90
N GLY A 155 15.21 -6.98 -9.07
CA GLY A 155 15.59 -8.21 -8.37
C GLY A 155 15.66 -9.43 -9.32
N PRO A 156 16.41 -10.48 -8.94
CA PRO A 156 16.49 -11.71 -9.73
C PRO A 156 15.21 -12.53 -9.56
N GLY A 157 14.45 -12.74 -10.64
CA GLY A 157 13.28 -13.63 -10.62
C GLY A 157 12.38 -13.52 -11.86
N GLY A 158 11.80 -14.63 -12.30
CA GLY A 158 10.77 -14.63 -13.34
C GLY A 158 9.39 -14.38 -12.73
N GLY A 159 8.92 -13.13 -12.76
CA GLY A 159 7.60 -12.72 -12.26
C GLY A 159 7.58 -11.26 -11.81
N VAL A 160 6.38 -10.66 -11.76
CA VAL A 160 6.21 -9.33 -11.14
C VAL A 160 5.95 -9.51 -9.65
N HIS A 161 6.81 -8.97 -8.79
CA HIS A 161 6.72 -9.15 -7.32
C HIS A 161 6.90 -7.81 -6.60
N PHE A 162 6.45 -7.71 -5.35
CA PHE A 162 6.78 -6.54 -4.53
C PHE A 162 8.24 -6.57 -4.08
N SER A 163 8.91 -5.41 -4.17
CA SER A 163 10.19 -5.19 -3.50
C SER A 163 10.06 -5.36 -1.98
N THR A 164 11.18 -5.55 -1.27
CA THR A 164 11.18 -5.66 0.20
C THR A 164 10.54 -4.43 0.85
N ALA A 165 10.95 -3.23 0.42
CA ALA A 165 10.42 -1.97 0.93
C ALA A 165 8.93 -1.79 0.57
N ALA A 166 8.49 -2.20 -0.62
CA ALA A 166 7.07 -2.12 -0.99
C ALA A 166 6.21 -3.06 -0.14
N ALA A 167 6.69 -4.27 0.14
CA ALA A 167 6.00 -5.20 1.03
C ALA A 167 5.96 -4.69 2.48
N GLY A 168 7.05 -4.07 2.97
CA GLY A 168 7.10 -3.39 4.26
C GLY A 168 6.06 -2.26 4.35
N ALA A 169 6.02 -1.38 3.35
CA ALA A 169 5.04 -0.30 3.26
C ALA A 169 3.59 -0.81 3.26
N LEU A 170 3.30 -1.91 2.57
CA LEU A 170 1.97 -2.53 2.56
C LEU A 170 1.59 -3.12 3.93
N GLU A 171 2.53 -3.75 4.63
CA GLU A 171 2.29 -4.23 6.00
C GLU A 171 2.06 -3.06 6.97
N LEU A 172 2.86 -1.99 6.86
CA LEU A 172 2.68 -0.77 7.64
C LEU A 172 1.32 -0.14 7.37
N ALA A 173 0.84 -0.15 6.13
CA ALA A 173 -0.51 0.32 5.78
C ALA A 173 -1.60 -0.50 6.49
N VAL A 174 -1.48 -1.83 6.54
CA VAL A 174 -2.40 -2.70 7.30
C VAL A 174 -2.34 -2.40 8.80
N THR A 175 -1.14 -2.18 9.33
CA THR A 175 -0.92 -1.83 10.74
C THR A 175 -1.56 -0.49 11.08
N GLU A 176 -1.42 0.51 10.23
CA GLU A 176 -2.02 1.83 10.39
C GLU A 176 -3.54 1.79 10.29
N ALA A 177 -4.10 1.04 9.34
CA ALA A 177 -5.54 0.80 9.24
C ALA A 177 -6.09 0.20 10.54
N THR A 178 -5.44 -0.85 11.05
CA THR A 178 -5.81 -1.52 12.30
C THR A 178 -5.67 -0.57 13.49
N GLY A 179 -4.58 0.19 13.56
CA GLY A 179 -4.30 1.15 14.63
C GLY A 179 -5.29 2.32 14.66
N LEU A 180 -5.91 2.66 13.53
CA LEU A 180 -6.99 3.64 13.43
C LEU A 180 -8.39 3.02 13.64
N GLY A 181 -8.48 1.70 13.88
CA GLY A 181 -9.74 0.98 14.08
C GLY A 181 -10.51 0.70 12.78
N HIS A 182 -9.85 0.75 11.62
CA HIS A 182 -10.46 0.49 10.33
C HIS A 182 -10.30 -0.98 9.92
N ASN A 183 -11.39 -1.58 9.44
CA ASN A 183 -11.42 -2.94 8.89
C ASN A 183 -11.19 -2.97 7.36
N TYR A 184 -10.59 -1.93 6.82
CA TYR A 184 -10.25 -1.79 5.41
C TYR A 184 -8.94 -1.01 5.24
N VAL A 185 -8.29 -1.20 4.10
CA VAL A 185 -7.06 -0.50 3.71
C VAL A 185 -7.36 0.43 2.53
N GLY A 186 -7.41 1.73 2.77
CA GLY A 186 -7.53 2.76 1.73
C GLY A 186 -6.20 3.36 1.32
N CYS A 187 -6.23 4.30 0.38
CA CYS A 187 -5.02 4.98 -0.09
C CYS A 187 -4.39 5.84 1.02
N GLU A 188 -5.18 6.32 1.98
CA GLU A 188 -4.72 7.04 3.16
C GLU A 188 -3.87 6.17 4.09
N HIS A 189 -4.22 4.89 4.26
CA HIS A 189 -3.39 3.95 5.01
C HIS A 189 -2.14 3.58 4.21
N LEU A 190 -2.27 3.43 2.88
CA LEU A 190 -1.13 3.22 2.00
C LEU A 190 -0.13 4.39 2.07
N LEU A 191 -0.61 5.63 2.14
CA LEU A 191 0.24 6.80 2.32
C LEU A 191 1.01 6.72 3.65
N LEU A 192 0.36 6.36 4.75
CA LEU A 192 1.03 6.19 6.04
C LEU A 192 2.07 5.08 6.01
N GLY A 193 1.76 3.98 5.32
CA GLY A 193 2.71 2.90 5.08
C GLY A 193 3.94 3.35 4.29
N LEU A 194 3.75 4.10 3.20
CA LEU A 194 4.83 4.64 2.37
C LEU A 194 5.69 5.66 3.12
N VAL A 195 5.08 6.56 3.90
CA VAL A 195 5.81 7.54 4.72
C VAL A 195 6.59 6.85 5.84
N GLY A 196 6.03 5.79 6.42
CA GLY A 196 6.61 5.02 7.53
C GLY A 196 7.72 4.07 7.11
N GLU A 197 7.76 3.64 5.84
CA GLU A 197 8.79 2.76 5.31
C GLU A 197 10.15 3.47 5.26
N PRO A 198 11.18 3.01 6.00
CA PRO A 198 12.46 3.72 6.09
C PRO A 198 13.26 3.63 4.79
N ASP A 199 13.26 2.48 4.15
CA ASP A 199 14.23 2.15 3.09
C ASP A 199 13.68 2.40 1.67
N GLY A 200 12.40 2.70 1.53
CA GLY A 200 11.75 2.92 0.23
C GLY A 200 11.96 4.33 -0.34
N VAL A 201 12.22 4.42 -1.64
CA VAL A 201 12.28 5.67 -2.42
C VAL A 201 11.07 6.57 -2.17
N ALA A 202 9.84 6.02 -2.13
CA ALA A 202 8.66 6.84 -1.83
C ALA A 202 8.72 7.49 -0.44
N GLY A 203 9.19 6.75 0.57
CA GLY A 203 9.35 7.27 1.93
C GLY A 203 10.40 8.36 1.99
N GLN A 204 11.50 8.20 1.25
CA GLN A 204 12.55 9.21 1.12
C GLN A 204 12.02 10.49 0.48
N VAL A 205 11.41 10.39 -0.71
CA VAL A 205 10.80 11.53 -1.42
C VAL A 205 9.74 12.23 -0.60
N LEU A 206 8.85 11.48 0.06
CA LEU A 206 7.79 12.05 0.91
C LEU A 206 8.38 12.80 2.10
N ARG A 207 9.35 12.22 2.81
CA ARG A 207 9.99 12.87 3.97
C ARG A 207 10.83 14.07 3.54
N ALA A 208 11.52 14.01 2.41
CA ALA A 208 12.25 15.14 1.84
C ALA A 208 11.31 16.30 1.46
N ALA A 209 10.08 15.99 1.03
CA ALA A 209 9.03 16.97 0.78
C ALA A 209 8.33 17.48 2.07
N GLY A 210 8.73 17.01 3.26
CA GLY A 210 8.19 17.46 4.54
C GLY A 210 7.10 16.56 5.15
N ALA A 211 6.82 15.39 4.59
CA ALA A 211 5.84 14.45 5.16
C ALA A 211 6.41 13.74 6.40
N GLU A 212 6.20 14.32 7.59
CA GLU A 212 6.58 13.67 8.84
C GLU A 212 5.56 12.58 9.22
N PRO A 213 5.96 11.33 9.55
CA PRO A 213 5.03 10.23 9.84
C PRO A 213 3.94 10.58 10.86
N ARG A 214 4.30 11.26 11.95
CA ARG A 214 3.36 11.64 13.01
C ARG A 214 2.36 12.70 12.57
N LEU A 215 2.82 13.73 11.85
CA LEU A 215 1.96 14.81 11.35
C LEU A 215 1.03 14.30 10.24
N THR A 216 1.56 13.49 9.31
CA THR A 216 0.76 12.86 8.26
C THR A 216 -0.32 11.97 8.86
N ARG A 217 -0.01 11.17 9.88
CA ARG A 217 -1.01 10.34 10.60
C ARG A 217 -2.11 11.18 11.24
N ARG A 218 -1.76 12.31 11.87
CA ARG A 218 -2.74 13.25 12.42
C ARG A 218 -3.62 13.85 11.32
N ALA A 219 -3.03 14.27 10.21
CA ALA A 219 -3.76 14.82 9.08
C ALA A 219 -4.73 13.79 8.45
N VAL A 220 -4.30 12.52 8.30
CA VAL A 220 -5.18 11.41 7.88
C VAL A 220 -6.35 11.25 8.84
N ALA A 221 -6.09 11.16 10.15
CA ALA A 221 -7.14 11.01 11.15
C ALA A 221 -8.14 12.17 11.12
N SER A 222 -7.66 13.41 11.01
CA SER A 222 -8.50 14.60 10.87
C SER A 222 -9.31 14.61 9.58
N ALA A 223 -8.71 14.23 8.45
CA ALA A 223 -9.38 14.18 7.16
C ALA A 223 -10.49 13.11 7.16
N LEU A 224 -10.25 11.95 7.76
CA LEU A 224 -11.26 10.88 7.91
C LEU A 224 -12.41 11.31 8.81
N ALA A 225 -12.12 11.95 9.95
CA ALA A 225 -13.16 12.50 10.83
C ALA A 225 -13.99 13.58 10.13
N GLY A 226 -13.33 14.49 9.40
CA GLY A 226 -13.98 15.52 8.59
C GLY A 226 -14.83 14.96 7.45
N TYR A 227 -14.36 13.91 6.77
CA TYR A 227 -15.09 13.24 5.69
C TYR A 227 -16.34 12.53 6.22
N VAL A 228 -16.28 11.89 7.39
CA VAL A 228 -17.45 11.31 8.06
C VAL A 228 -18.48 12.40 8.38
N HIS A 229 -18.03 13.55 8.90
CA HIS A 229 -18.93 14.66 9.21
C HIS A 229 -19.55 15.28 7.95
N LEU A 230 -18.76 15.48 6.89
CA LEU A 230 -19.25 15.98 5.60
C LEU A 230 -20.23 15.01 4.96
N ARG A 231 -19.95 13.70 5.00
CA ARG A 231 -20.84 12.66 4.47
C ARG A 231 -22.14 12.57 5.27
N ALA A 232 -22.08 12.69 6.60
CA ALA A 232 -23.26 12.75 7.45
C ALA A 232 -24.12 13.98 7.13
N ASN A 233 -23.50 15.15 6.98
CA ASN A 233 -24.20 16.39 6.65
C ASN A 233 -24.78 16.41 5.23
N THR A 234 -24.05 15.88 4.23
CA THR A 234 -24.54 15.79 2.85
C THR A 234 -25.63 14.74 2.69
N ALA A 235 -25.52 13.59 3.36
CA ALA A 235 -26.59 12.59 3.41
C ALA A 235 -27.84 13.13 4.12
N ALA A 236 -27.67 13.88 5.21
CA ALA A 236 -28.78 14.56 5.88
C ALA A 236 -29.44 15.62 4.98
N ALA A 237 -28.65 16.45 4.28
CA ALA A 237 -29.16 17.47 3.37
C ALA A 237 -29.91 16.87 2.17
N SER A 238 -29.37 15.79 1.59
CA SER A 238 -30.02 15.07 0.47
C SER A 238 -31.28 14.34 0.93
N GLY A 239 -31.24 13.69 2.10
CA GLY A 239 -32.40 13.02 2.71
C GLY A 239 -33.53 13.99 3.05
N TYR A 240 -33.21 15.16 3.62
CA TYR A 240 -34.19 16.22 3.89
C TYR A 240 -34.79 16.81 2.59
N ALA A 241 -33.98 16.98 1.54
CA ALA A 241 -34.48 17.45 0.24
C ALA A 241 -35.44 16.43 -0.41
N GLN A 242 -35.13 15.13 -0.32
CA GLN A 242 -36.01 14.06 -0.78
C GLN A 242 -37.31 13.98 0.02
N LEU A 243 -37.25 14.03 1.35
CA LEU A 243 -38.42 14.11 2.25
C LEU A 243 -39.33 15.30 1.95
N ARG A 244 -38.74 16.46 1.63
CA ARG A 244 -39.51 17.67 1.29
C ARG A 244 -40.17 17.57 -0.09
N SER A 245 -39.59 16.81 -1.02
CA SER A 245 -40.16 16.57 -2.35
C SER A 245 -41.27 15.50 -2.33
N THR A 246 -41.20 14.54 -1.42
CA THR A 246 -42.21 13.48 -1.24
C THR A 246 -43.19 13.91 -0.16
N GLY A 247 -44.12 14.81 -0.50
CA GLY A 247 -45.07 15.42 0.43
C GLY A 247 -46.08 14.49 1.15
N ASN A 248 -45.78 13.20 1.34
CA ASN A 248 -46.50 12.26 2.19
C ASN A 248 -45.75 10.94 2.50
N ALA A 249 -44.42 10.88 2.37
CA ALA A 249 -43.70 9.63 2.62
C ALA A 249 -43.59 9.30 4.12
N ASP A 250 -43.93 8.06 4.51
CA ASP A 250 -43.80 7.55 5.87
C ASP A 250 -42.32 7.59 6.32
N PRO A 251 -41.97 8.34 7.39
CA PRO A 251 -40.61 8.42 7.91
C PRO A 251 -39.99 7.06 8.21
N ALA A 252 -40.79 6.07 8.63
CA ALA A 252 -40.31 4.73 8.93
C ALA A 252 -39.83 3.99 7.68
N GLN A 253 -40.54 4.13 6.56
CA GLN A 253 -40.17 3.49 5.29
C GLN A 253 -38.92 4.11 4.68
N LEU A 254 -38.76 5.43 4.81
CA LEU A 254 -37.56 6.13 4.34
C LEU A 254 -36.33 5.78 5.17
N LEU A 255 -36.47 5.68 6.49
CA LEU A 255 -35.39 5.24 7.35
C LEU A 255 -34.99 3.78 7.05
N ALA A 256 -35.97 2.89 6.88
CA ALA A 256 -35.72 1.50 6.48
C ALA A 256 -34.97 1.41 5.15
N ALA A 257 -35.41 2.17 4.12
CA ALA A 257 -34.74 2.21 2.83
C ALA A 257 -33.32 2.78 2.91
N ALA A 258 -33.10 3.83 3.71
CA ALA A 258 -31.78 4.44 3.91
C ALA A 258 -30.80 3.52 4.66
N LEU A 259 -31.30 2.69 5.58
CA LEU A 259 -30.50 1.74 6.37
C LEU A 259 -30.25 0.41 5.64
N GLN A 260 -31.03 0.07 4.61
CA GLN A 260 -30.93 -1.19 3.88
C GLN A 260 -29.50 -1.53 3.40
N PRO A 261 -28.71 -0.59 2.82
CA PRO A 261 -27.35 -0.90 2.39
C PRO A 261 -26.39 -1.24 3.54
N LEU A 262 -26.63 -0.69 4.74
CA LEU A 262 -25.84 -0.99 5.93
C LEU A 262 -26.24 -2.35 6.51
N ILE A 263 -27.53 -2.68 6.55
CA ILE A 263 -28.04 -3.99 6.98
C ILE A 263 -27.46 -5.10 6.10
N THR A 264 -27.56 -4.97 4.77
CA THR A 264 -26.99 -5.96 3.83
C THR A 264 -25.46 -6.07 3.94
N ARG A 265 -24.78 -5.02 4.39
CA ARG A 265 -23.34 -5.09 4.65
C ARG A 265 -23.04 -5.81 5.96
N ILE A 266 -23.81 -5.58 7.00
CA ILE A 266 -23.69 -6.28 8.29
C ILE A 266 -23.95 -7.78 8.11
N GLU A 267 -25.03 -8.16 7.43
CA GLU A 267 -25.36 -9.57 7.14
C GLU A 267 -24.21 -10.29 6.41
N ARG A 268 -23.61 -9.64 5.40
CA ARG A 268 -22.42 -10.19 4.70
C ARG A 268 -21.19 -10.31 5.60
N LEU A 269 -21.01 -9.40 6.56
CA LEU A 269 -19.90 -9.46 7.50
C LEU A 269 -20.12 -10.57 8.53
N GLU A 270 -21.35 -10.75 9.02
CA GLU A 270 -21.74 -11.83 9.92
C GLU A 270 -21.53 -13.20 9.27
N GLN A 271 -21.95 -13.38 8.02
CA GLN A 271 -21.71 -14.61 7.25
C GLN A 271 -20.22 -14.95 7.10
N ARG A 272 -19.32 -13.96 7.12
CA ARG A 272 -17.86 -14.18 7.07
C ARG A 272 -17.24 -14.47 8.43
N LEU A 273 -17.93 -14.13 9.52
CA LEU A 273 -17.48 -14.33 10.91
C LEU A 273 -17.94 -15.67 11.50
N THR A 274 -18.99 -16.27 10.93
CA THR A 274 -19.38 -17.65 11.20
C THR A 274 -18.75 -18.55 10.13
N PRO A 275 -17.51 -19.04 10.29
CA PRO A 275 -17.07 -20.17 9.47
C PRO A 275 -18.01 -21.34 9.78
N ASP A 276 -18.47 -22.04 8.75
CA ASP A 276 -19.38 -23.17 8.81
C ASP A 276 -19.02 -24.09 9.99
N ALA A 277 -19.89 -24.12 10.99
CA ALA A 277 -19.90 -25.15 12.01
C ALA A 277 -20.62 -26.37 11.42
N GLU A 278 -19.94 -27.07 10.50
CA GLU A 278 -20.28 -28.44 10.07
C GLU A 278 -19.04 -29.34 10.12
#